data_AF-A0A358Q6I7-F1
#
_entry.id   AF-A0A358Q6I7-F1
#
_cell.length_a   1.000
_cell.length_b   1.000
_cell.length_c   1.000
_cell.angle_alpha   90.00
_cell.angle_beta   90.00
_cell.angle_gamma   90.00
#
_symmetry.space_group_name_H-M   'P 1'
#
loop_
_entity.id
_entity.type
_entity.pdbx_description
1 polymer ?
#
loop_
_entity_poly.entity_id
_entity_poly.type
_entity_poly.pdbx_seq_one_letter_code
_entity_poly.pdbx_strand_id
1 'polypeptide(L)'
;MIVTENELRANWHKTKATMIILPSGSVITPSARDFIRSKGIEVQIEGNGLQDLNKSSFSNAQQSIKPYYLRRSEEKLNALSQRQPQPTGGVKPEHMTHLRPGDLVTKNHPVVVYRGQLDLFQCELIEAQVFFEQYGEVNLIQKLEEISAFARQLMVSEVKETPFQWETLIGLSPRDLRERSHHPQKYFGVDHTPLSYTNGRIVAKLHHLRAKSREVELYANRAFTDEAGVCSRTDLIQALNRLSSAFYILACEALGRINQDQAEKAVNAVKAEQLEKHGQTEKKVPIGTSNRHLHLSQNDLKTLFGEGHELTPQKALSQPGQFAATETVTLVGPKGQIENVRVLGPVRKSTQAELSVTDCFKLGIKPVIRDSGQHEGTPGLQIIGPQGSVAIEAGVMVASRHIHLHTNDAKEWSLKEGDRVRVKLQGQRPMVLEDVLIRVSDQYQKELHLDLDEANAAFIDPQSHGVLMEV
;
A
#
# COMPACT_ATOMS: atom_id res chain seq x y z
N MET A 1 -33.68 12.29 -20.99
CA MET A 1 -32.25 12.66 -21.15
C MET A 1 -32.03 13.98 -20.44
N ILE A 2 -30.95 14.14 -19.65
CA ILE A 2 -30.66 15.43 -19.01
C ILE A 2 -29.66 16.16 -19.90
N VAL A 3 -29.97 17.39 -20.32
CA VAL A 3 -29.10 18.21 -21.15
C VAL A 3 -28.39 19.23 -20.27
N THR A 4 -27.06 19.12 -20.21
CA THR A 4 -26.19 20.00 -19.42
C THR A 4 -25.49 21.04 -20.28
N GLU A 5 -25.07 22.16 -19.65
CA GLU A 5 -24.33 23.22 -20.36
C GLU A 5 -23.02 22.69 -20.96
N ASN A 6 -22.34 21.79 -20.25
CA ASN A 6 -21.09 21.20 -20.70
C ASN A 6 -21.26 20.39 -21.99
N GLU A 7 -22.32 19.59 -22.10
CA GLU A 7 -22.62 18.82 -23.31
C GLU A 7 -22.95 19.73 -24.50
N LEU A 8 -23.67 20.83 -24.26
CA LEU A 8 -23.98 21.82 -25.29
C LEU A 8 -22.71 22.54 -25.77
N ARG A 9 -21.84 22.99 -24.86
CA ARG A 9 -20.57 23.66 -25.22
C ARG A 9 -19.63 22.74 -25.99
N ALA A 10 -19.50 21.48 -25.56
CA ALA A 10 -18.61 20.50 -26.19
C ALA A 10 -18.99 20.22 -27.65
N ASN A 11 -20.29 20.24 -27.96
CA ASN A 11 -20.81 19.93 -29.29
C ASN A 11 -21.05 21.19 -30.16
N TRP A 12 -21.31 22.35 -29.56
CA TRP A 12 -21.61 23.60 -30.27
C TRP A 12 -20.49 24.05 -31.20
N HIS A 13 -19.24 23.98 -30.76
CA HIS A 13 -18.09 24.43 -31.54
C HIS A 13 -17.89 23.63 -32.84
N LYS A 14 -18.42 22.40 -32.89
CA LYS A 14 -18.29 21.51 -34.05
C LYS A 14 -19.40 21.71 -35.08
N THR A 15 -20.61 22.05 -34.65
CA THR A 15 -21.79 22.09 -35.52
C THR A 15 -22.25 23.51 -35.85
N LYS A 16 -22.03 24.49 -34.97
CA LYS A 16 -22.62 25.85 -35.04
C LYS A 16 -24.12 25.85 -35.40
N ALA A 17 -24.82 24.77 -35.06
CA ALA A 17 -26.17 24.53 -35.54
C ALA A 17 -27.14 25.45 -34.82
N THR A 18 -27.86 26.32 -35.52
CA THR A 18 -28.83 27.24 -34.91
C THR A 18 -30.06 26.54 -34.32
N MET A 19 -30.19 25.22 -34.50
CA MET A 19 -31.30 24.41 -34.01
C MET A 19 -30.83 23.07 -33.43
N ILE A 20 -31.37 22.67 -32.28
CA ILE A 20 -31.11 21.39 -31.62
C ILE A 20 -32.43 20.62 -31.47
N ILE A 21 -32.43 19.36 -31.91
CA ILE A 21 -33.55 18.43 -31.78
C ILE A 21 -33.31 17.53 -30.57
N LEU A 22 -34.26 17.49 -29.63
CA LEU A 22 -34.19 16.69 -28.41
C LEU A 22 -35.28 15.60 -28.37
N PRO A 23 -34.99 14.41 -27.83
CA PRO A 23 -35.99 13.37 -27.64
C PRO A 23 -37.07 13.81 -26.62
N SER A 24 -38.29 13.28 -26.76
CA SER A 24 -39.38 13.50 -25.80
C SER A 24 -39.00 13.08 -24.38
N GLY A 25 -39.36 13.89 -23.37
CA GLY A 25 -38.99 13.67 -21.96
C GLY A 25 -37.58 14.13 -21.58
N SER A 26 -36.95 14.99 -22.38
CA SER A 26 -35.65 15.58 -22.05
C SER A 26 -35.78 16.75 -21.06
N VAL A 27 -34.88 16.81 -20.07
CA VAL A 27 -34.84 17.86 -19.04
C VAL A 27 -33.59 18.71 -19.24
N ILE A 28 -33.78 20.00 -19.50
CA ILE A 28 -32.69 20.96 -19.69
C ILE A 28 -32.35 21.60 -18.34
N THR A 29 -31.10 21.49 -17.92
CA THR A 29 -30.61 22.11 -16.68
C THR A 29 -30.66 23.65 -16.75
N PRO A 30 -30.75 24.38 -15.62
CA PRO A 30 -30.81 25.84 -15.61
C PRO A 30 -29.66 26.51 -16.38
N SER A 31 -28.42 26.06 -16.15
CA SER A 31 -27.23 26.59 -16.82
C SER A 31 -27.21 26.30 -18.33
N ALA A 32 -27.75 25.16 -18.76
CA ALA A 32 -27.92 24.85 -20.19
C ALA A 32 -28.92 25.79 -20.87
N ARG A 33 -29.98 26.18 -20.17
CA ARG A 33 -31.00 27.13 -20.68
C ARG A 33 -30.43 28.52 -20.89
N ASP A 34 -29.59 29.00 -19.96
CA ASP A 34 -28.90 30.28 -20.08
C ASP A 34 -27.93 30.29 -21.28
N PHE A 35 -27.22 29.18 -21.49
CA PHE A 35 -26.34 29.03 -22.65
C PHE A 35 -27.10 29.06 -23.98
N ILE A 36 -28.21 28.31 -24.10
CA ILE A 36 -29.10 28.30 -25.28
C ILE A 36 -29.60 29.71 -25.60
N ARG A 37 -30.07 30.44 -24.59
CA ARG A 37 -30.54 31.83 -24.73
C ARG A 37 -29.40 32.76 -25.19
N SER A 38 -28.21 32.65 -24.61
CA SER A 38 -27.07 33.52 -24.93
C SER A 38 -26.52 33.33 -26.36
N LYS A 39 -26.77 32.15 -26.97
CA LYS A 39 -26.28 31.79 -28.30
C LYS A 39 -27.37 31.78 -29.37
N GLY A 40 -28.62 32.11 -29.01
CA GLY A 40 -29.74 32.20 -29.95
C GLY A 40 -30.09 30.85 -30.59
N ILE A 41 -30.01 29.77 -29.81
CA ILE A 41 -30.23 28.41 -30.30
C ILE A 41 -31.71 28.05 -30.16
N GLU A 42 -32.33 27.58 -31.24
CA GLU A 42 -33.71 27.07 -31.21
C GLU A 42 -33.74 25.61 -30.78
N VAL A 43 -34.75 25.22 -29.98
CA VAL A 43 -34.89 23.85 -29.47
C VAL A 43 -36.21 23.26 -29.95
N GLN A 44 -36.13 22.10 -30.62
CA GLN A 44 -37.28 21.32 -31.07
C GLN A 44 -37.32 19.98 -30.32
N ILE A 45 -38.46 19.57 -29.79
CA ILE A 45 -38.61 18.26 -29.13
C ILE A 45 -39.32 17.31 -30.10
N GLU A 46 -38.76 16.13 -30.35
CA GLU A 46 -39.39 15.13 -31.23
C GLU A 46 -40.80 14.76 -30.73
N GLY A 47 -41.80 14.96 -31.59
CA GLY A 47 -43.21 14.63 -31.34
C GLY A 47 -44.09 15.76 -30.82
N ASN A 48 -43.53 16.94 -30.47
CA ASN A 48 -44.31 18.15 -30.15
C ASN A 48 -43.76 19.35 -30.93
N GLY A 49 -44.64 20.18 -31.50
CA GLY A 49 -44.25 21.36 -32.30
C GLY A 49 -43.33 22.35 -31.57
N LEU A 50 -42.70 23.24 -32.35
CA LEU A 50 -41.74 24.27 -31.91
C LEU A 50 -42.19 24.96 -30.62
N GLN A 51 -41.34 24.90 -29.59
CA GLN A 51 -41.61 25.53 -28.30
C GLN A 51 -40.84 26.85 -28.20
N ASP A 52 -41.56 27.96 -28.28
CA ASP A 52 -40.99 29.31 -28.16
C ASP A 52 -40.67 29.63 -26.69
N LEU A 53 -39.39 29.68 -26.34
CA LEU A 53 -38.87 29.87 -24.97
C LEU A 53 -38.98 31.33 -24.48
N ASN A 54 -39.61 32.22 -25.23
CA ASN A 54 -39.75 33.65 -24.89
C ASN A 54 -41.06 34.03 -24.18
N LYS A 55 -41.95 33.09 -23.86
CA LYS A 55 -43.17 33.42 -23.10
C LYS A 55 -43.09 32.95 -21.65
N SER A 56 -42.96 33.91 -20.75
CA SER A 56 -43.29 33.81 -19.34
C SER A 56 -44.80 33.60 -19.18
N SER A 57 -45.18 32.58 -18.41
CA SER A 57 -46.54 32.13 -18.08
C SER A 57 -47.24 31.27 -19.14
N PHE A 58 -47.53 30.02 -18.76
CA PHE A 58 -48.76 29.32 -19.13
C PHE A 58 -49.16 28.32 -18.03
N SER A 59 -50.35 28.54 -17.49
CA SER A 59 -51.21 27.53 -16.89
C SER A 59 -51.72 26.56 -17.96
N ASN A 60 -51.88 25.27 -17.63
CA ASN A 60 -53.14 24.56 -17.90
C ASN A 60 -53.23 23.20 -17.19
N ALA A 61 -54.35 23.05 -16.48
CA ALA A 61 -55.20 21.89 -16.32
C ALA A 61 -54.62 20.49 -16.63
N GLN A 62 -54.18 19.83 -15.55
CA GLN A 62 -54.70 18.55 -15.04
C GLN A 62 -55.20 17.51 -16.07
N GLN A 63 -54.30 16.60 -16.44
CA GLN A 63 -54.53 15.17 -16.23
C GLN A 63 -53.23 14.56 -15.68
N SER A 64 -53.09 14.57 -14.36
CA SER A 64 -52.16 13.67 -13.69
C SER A 64 -52.64 13.39 -12.28
N ILE A 65 -52.60 12.11 -11.95
CA ILE A 65 -53.04 11.47 -10.71
C ILE A 65 -52.39 12.17 -9.52
N LYS A 66 -53.22 12.72 -8.61
CA LYS A 66 -52.74 13.39 -7.38
C LYS A 66 -52.23 12.35 -6.38
N PRO A 67 -50.98 12.43 -5.88
CA PRO A 67 -50.58 11.75 -4.67
C PRO A 67 -51.26 12.39 -3.45
N TYR A 68 -51.69 11.53 -2.52
CA TYR A 68 -52.56 11.78 -1.36
C TYR A 68 -52.11 12.89 -0.37
N TYR A 69 -50.91 13.46 -0.51
CA TYR A 69 -50.32 14.37 0.49
C TYR A 69 -50.50 15.87 0.25
N LEU A 70 -51.08 16.32 -0.87
CA LEU A 70 -51.19 17.76 -1.21
C LEU A 70 -52.56 18.40 -0.90
N ARG A 71 -53.26 17.96 0.16
CA ARG A 71 -54.57 18.54 0.54
C ARG A 71 -54.60 19.31 1.86
N ARG A 72 -53.45 19.65 2.45
CA ARG A 72 -53.41 20.18 3.83
C ARG A 72 -52.55 21.43 4.06
N SER A 73 -52.19 22.14 2.99
CA SER A 73 -51.26 23.28 3.07
C SER A 73 -51.90 24.66 3.21
N GLU A 74 -53.22 24.83 3.11
CA GLU A 74 -53.84 26.16 3.24
C GLU A 74 -54.42 26.45 4.63
N GLU A 75 -54.70 25.43 5.46
CA GLU A 75 -55.27 25.63 6.82
C GLU A 75 -54.23 25.59 7.95
N LYS A 76 -52.96 25.26 7.68
CA LYS A 76 -51.95 25.05 8.74
C LYS A 76 -51.02 26.24 9.04
N LEU A 77 -50.98 27.27 8.20
CA LEU A 77 -50.05 28.38 8.41
C LEU A 77 -50.44 29.28 9.60
N ASN A 78 -51.73 29.36 9.97
CA ASN A 78 -52.16 30.10 11.16
C ASN A 78 -52.01 29.32 12.50
N ALA A 79 -51.55 28.07 12.46
CA ALA A 79 -51.44 27.21 13.65
C ALA A 79 -50.00 27.05 14.20
N LEU A 80 -48.98 27.50 13.47
CA LEU A 80 -47.56 27.31 13.84
C LEU A 80 -47.03 28.35 14.85
N SER A 81 -47.88 29.25 15.35
CA SER A 81 -47.52 30.26 16.38
C SER A 81 -48.40 30.23 17.63
N GLN A 82 -49.24 29.21 17.82
CA GLN A 82 -50.08 29.15 19.02
C GLN A 82 -49.47 28.20 20.06
N ARG A 83 -48.94 28.78 21.14
CA ARG A 83 -48.75 28.07 22.43
C ARG A 83 -50.06 27.37 22.77
N GLN A 84 -50.11 26.05 22.70
CA GLN A 84 -51.29 25.31 23.13
C GLN A 84 -51.23 25.06 24.64
N PRO A 85 -52.32 25.29 25.38
CA PRO A 85 -52.35 25.07 26.82
C PRO A 85 -52.08 23.59 27.13
N GLN A 86 -51.42 23.37 28.28
CA GLN A 86 -51.10 22.03 28.81
C GLN A 86 -52.32 21.10 28.72
N PRO A 87 -52.17 19.85 28.25
CA PRO A 87 -53.27 18.91 28.24
C PRO A 87 -53.77 18.71 29.68
N THR A 88 -55.05 19.00 29.91
CA THR A 88 -55.74 18.72 31.17
C THR A 88 -55.85 17.20 31.33
N GLY A 89 -54.83 16.60 31.92
CA GLY A 89 -54.79 15.17 32.20
C GLY A 89 -53.45 14.50 31.92
N GLY A 90 -52.37 14.98 32.54
CA GLY A 90 -51.15 14.23 32.95
C GLY A 90 -50.34 13.40 31.95
N VAL A 91 -50.85 13.05 30.78
CA VAL A 91 -50.22 12.12 29.84
C VAL A 91 -49.91 12.86 28.54
N LYS A 92 -48.62 13.04 28.30
CA LYS A 92 -48.07 13.67 27.09
C LYS A 92 -48.34 12.78 25.86
N PRO A 93 -48.94 13.32 24.77
CA PRO A 93 -49.12 12.58 23.53
C PRO A 93 -47.79 12.11 22.90
N GLU A 94 -47.73 10.89 22.35
CA GLU A 94 -46.49 10.27 21.86
C GLU A 94 -45.75 11.04 20.75
N HIS A 95 -46.48 11.80 19.93
CA HIS A 95 -45.92 12.59 18.83
C HIS A 95 -45.37 13.96 19.28
N MET A 96 -45.51 14.29 20.56
CA MET A 96 -45.08 15.55 21.16
C MET A 96 -43.77 15.36 21.94
N THR A 97 -43.03 16.44 22.13
CA THR A 97 -41.83 16.50 22.96
C THR A 97 -41.73 17.84 23.68
N HIS A 98 -41.05 17.87 24.83
CA HIS A 98 -40.75 19.13 25.48
C HIS A 98 -39.54 19.73 24.78
N LEU A 99 -39.72 20.90 24.16
CA LEU A 99 -38.59 21.67 23.66
C LEU A 99 -37.83 22.28 24.84
N ARG A 100 -38.59 22.73 25.85
CA ARG A 100 -38.15 23.37 27.09
C ARG A 100 -39.12 23.00 28.23
N PRO A 101 -38.76 23.25 29.51
CA PRO A 101 -39.69 23.05 30.61
C PRO A 101 -40.99 23.83 30.37
N GLY A 102 -42.11 23.11 30.27
CA GLY A 102 -43.43 23.70 30.02
C GLY A 102 -43.77 24.01 28.55
N ASP A 103 -42.84 23.86 27.61
CA ASP A 103 -43.06 24.12 26.18
C ASP A 103 -43.17 22.80 25.40
N LEU A 104 -44.39 22.42 25.05
CA LEU A 104 -44.70 21.16 24.39
C LEU A 104 -44.88 21.40 22.88
N VAL A 105 -43.99 20.81 22.08
CA VAL A 105 -43.97 20.92 20.62
C VAL A 105 -44.09 19.55 19.97
N THR A 106 -44.40 19.51 18.68
CA THR A 106 -44.39 18.25 17.92
C THR A 106 -42.95 17.77 17.67
N LYS A 107 -42.73 16.46 17.53
CA LYS A 107 -41.39 15.89 17.27
C LYS A 107 -40.77 16.31 15.93
N ASN A 108 -41.58 16.81 14.99
CA ASN A 108 -41.12 17.38 13.72
C ASN A 108 -40.79 18.88 13.79
N HIS A 109 -40.85 19.49 14.99
CA HIS A 109 -40.51 20.89 15.18
C HIS A 109 -39.07 21.15 14.70
N PRO A 110 -38.81 22.20 13.89
CA PRO A 110 -37.50 22.43 13.28
C PRO A 110 -36.31 22.41 14.25
N VAL A 111 -36.46 23.01 15.43
CA VAL A 111 -35.42 23.00 16.49
C VAL A 111 -35.17 21.59 17.04
N VAL A 112 -36.21 20.76 17.21
CA VAL A 112 -36.06 19.37 17.67
C VAL A 112 -35.30 18.55 16.63
N VAL A 113 -35.61 18.75 15.35
CA VAL A 113 -34.92 18.09 14.24
C VAL A 113 -33.46 18.54 14.15
N TYR A 114 -33.19 19.84 14.31
CA TYR A 114 -31.82 20.37 14.39
C TYR A 114 -31.03 19.73 15.53
N ARG A 115 -31.60 19.66 16.75
CA ARG A 115 -30.96 18.99 17.89
C ARG A 115 -30.64 17.53 17.57
N GLY A 116 -31.58 16.79 17.00
CA GLY A 116 -31.35 15.40 16.60
C GLY A 116 -30.21 15.25 15.58
N GLN A 117 -30.08 16.18 14.64
CA GLN A 117 -29.00 16.16 13.66
C GLN A 117 -27.64 16.56 14.25
N LEU A 118 -27.61 17.52 15.18
CA LEU A 118 -26.40 17.89 15.90
C LEU A 118 -25.94 16.76 16.85
N ASP A 119 -26.86 16.02 17.44
CA ASP A 119 -26.57 14.83 18.24
C ASP A 119 -26.00 13.69 17.39
N LEU A 120 -26.65 13.36 16.27
CA LEU A 120 -26.14 12.38 15.31
C LEU A 120 -24.75 12.74 14.79
N PHE A 121 -24.51 14.02 14.49
CA PHE A 121 -23.20 14.50 14.09
C PHE A 121 -22.14 14.28 15.18
N GLN A 122 -22.47 14.44 16.46
CA GLN A 122 -21.55 14.12 17.55
C GLN A 122 -21.22 12.62 17.60
N CYS A 123 -22.19 11.73 17.36
CA CYS A 123 -21.91 10.30 17.23
C CYS A 123 -20.93 10.02 16.07
N GLU A 124 -21.16 10.64 14.91
CA GLU A 124 -20.26 10.49 13.74
C GLU A 124 -18.84 11.01 14.00
N LEU A 125 -18.67 12.01 14.87
CA LEU A 125 -17.34 12.47 15.31
C LEU A 125 -16.62 11.38 16.11
N ILE A 126 -17.31 10.73 17.05
CA ILE A 126 -16.72 9.63 17.84
C ILE A 126 -16.35 8.45 16.94
N GLU A 127 -17.24 8.06 16.02
CA GLU A 127 -16.94 7.02 15.03
C GLU A 127 -15.73 7.38 14.17
N ALA A 128 -15.59 8.65 13.80
CA ALA A 128 -14.43 9.11 13.06
C ALA A 128 -13.15 9.04 13.89
N GLN A 129 -13.18 9.35 15.19
CA GLN A 129 -12.02 9.21 16.06
C GLN A 129 -11.54 7.76 16.15
N VAL A 130 -12.46 6.82 16.38
CA VAL A 130 -12.15 5.37 16.36
C VAL A 130 -11.59 4.95 15.01
N PHE A 131 -12.17 5.46 13.91
CA PHE A 131 -11.65 5.21 12.57
C PHE A 131 -10.22 5.75 12.42
N PHE A 132 -9.92 6.97 12.85
CA PHE A 132 -8.59 7.57 12.71
C PHE A 132 -7.54 6.94 13.64
N GLU A 133 -7.95 6.39 14.78
CA GLU A 133 -7.08 5.61 15.67
C GLU A 133 -6.49 4.39 14.95
N GLN A 134 -7.31 3.69 14.15
CA GLN A 134 -6.86 2.54 13.36
C GLN A 134 -5.78 2.90 12.32
N TYR A 135 -5.65 4.17 11.94
CA TYR A 135 -4.62 4.67 11.01
C TYR A 135 -3.50 5.44 11.72
N GLY A 136 -3.48 5.46 13.06
CA GLY A 136 -2.44 6.14 13.84
C GLY A 136 -2.48 7.68 13.76
N GLU A 137 -3.62 8.28 13.39
CA GLU A 137 -3.77 9.72 13.19
C GLU A 137 -4.03 10.49 14.51
N VAL A 138 -3.08 10.40 15.46
CA VAL A 138 -3.21 10.97 16.82
C VAL A 138 -3.50 12.47 16.81
N ASN A 139 -2.80 13.25 15.97
CA ASN A 139 -3.02 14.69 15.86
C ASN A 139 -4.42 15.04 15.35
N LEU A 140 -4.97 14.22 14.44
CA LEU A 140 -6.31 14.45 13.90
C LEU A 140 -7.39 14.13 14.95
N ILE A 141 -7.16 13.10 15.77
CA ILE A 141 -8.04 12.73 16.88
C ILE A 141 -8.13 13.89 17.89
N GLN A 142 -7.01 14.51 18.26
CA GLN A 142 -6.99 15.68 19.15
C GLN A 142 -7.78 16.86 18.57
N LYS A 143 -7.62 17.15 17.27
CA LYS A 143 -8.40 18.19 16.58
C LYS A 143 -9.90 17.86 16.57
N LEU A 144 -10.27 16.58 16.48
CA LEU A 144 -11.68 16.14 16.58
C LEU A 144 -12.23 16.19 18.00
N GLU A 145 -11.41 16.05 19.04
CA GLU A 145 -11.83 16.27 20.41
C GLU A 145 -12.24 17.73 20.63
N GLU A 146 -11.46 18.67 20.10
CA GLU A 146 -11.79 20.11 20.10
C GLU A 146 -13.09 20.37 19.33
N ILE A 147 -13.27 19.78 18.15
CA ILE A 147 -14.51 19.89 17.37
C ILE A 147 -15.71 19.26 18.11
N SER A 148 -15.51 18.15 18.81
CA SER A 148 -16.56 17.50 19.60
C SER A 148 -16.98 18.36 20.78
N ALA A 149 -16.02 19.02 21.45
CA ALA A 149 -16.32 20.00 22.49
C ALA A 149 -17.08 21.21 21.93
N PHE A 150 -16.68 21.69 20.75
CA PHE A 150 -17.37 22.76 20.04
C PHE A 150 -18.83 22.41 19.69
N ALA A 151 -19.08 21.20 19.17
CA ALA A 151 -20.42 20.71 18.85
C ALA A 151 -21.31 20.56 20.10
N ARG A 152 -20.75 20.04 21.21
CA ARG A 152 -21.44 20.00 22.51
C ARG A 152 -21.82 21.40 22.96
N GLN A 153 -20.91 22.37 22.83
CA GLN A 153 -21.19 23.73 23.28
C GLN A 153 -22.22 24.46 22.40
N LEU A 154 -22.29 24.16 21.09
CA LEU A 154 -23.37 24.62 20.23
C LEU A 154 -24.74 24.14 20.75
N MET A 155 -24.84 22.85 21.10
CA MET A 155 -26.07 22.28 21.69
C MET A 155 -26.43 23.00 22.99
N VAL A 156 -25.46 23.19 23.89
CA VAL A 156 -25.69 23.84 25.18
C VAL A 156 -26.17 25.29 25.00
N SER A 157 -25.51 26.06 24.13
CA SER A 157 -25.88 27.46 23.86
C SER A 157 -27.23 27.59 23.14
N GLU A 158 -27.61 26.60 22.34
CA GLU A 158 -28.96 26.55 21.78
C GLU A 158 -29.99 26.27 22.88
N VAL A 159 -29.82 25.21 23.67
CA VAL A 159 -30.77 24.82 24.73
C VAL A 159 -30.96 25.91 25.78
N LYS A 160 -29.89 26.60 26.15
CA LYS A 160 -29.91 27.70 27.14
C LYS A 160 -30.30 29.06 26.56
N GLU A 161 -30.47 29.17 25.24
CA GLU A 161 -30.72 30.44 24.54
C GLU A 161 -29.68 31.53 24.79
N THR A 162 -28.45 31.13 25.08
CA THR A 162 -27.33 32.06 25.28
C THR A 162 -26.57 32.25 23.97
N PRO A 163 -26.04 33.46 23.70
CA PRO A 163 -25.15 33.68 22.56
C PRO A 163 -23.98 32.68 22.57
N PHE A 164 -23.70 32.08 21.42
CA PHE A 164 -22.56 31.19 21.23
C PHE A 164 -21.32 31.99 20.86
N GLN A 165 -20.31 31.95 21.74
CA GLN A 165 -19.05 32.65 21.57
C GLN A 165 -17.90 31.66 21.50
N TRP A 166 -16.97 31.91 20.59
CA TRP A 166 -15.78 31.08 20.39
C TRP A 166 -14.66 31.93 19.78
N GLU A 167 -13.43 31.69 20.22
CA GLU A 167 -12.25 32.43 19.77
C GLU A 167 -11.48 31.67 18.69
N THR A 168 -11.33 30.36 18.89
CA THR A 168 -10.59 29.48 18.00
C THR A 168 -11.31 28.14 17.82
N LEU A 169 -11.05 27.51 16.68
CA LEU A 169 -11.37 26.12 16.41
C LEU A 169 -10.19 25.52 15.64
N ILE A 170 -9.72 24.35 16.06
CA ILE A 170 -8.50 23.68 15.57
C ILE A 170 -7.28 24.61 15.62
N GLY A 171 -7.21 25.46 16.65
CA GLY A 171 -6.17 26.49 16.83
C GLY A 171 -6.22 27.67 15.86
N LEU A 172 -7.32 27.84 15.12
CA LEU A 172 -7.48 28.90 14.12
C LEU A 172 -8.64 29.84 14.48
N SER A 173 -8.44 31.14 14.27
CA SER A 173 -9.52 32.12 14.40
C SER A 173 -10.59 31.94 13.30
N PRO A 174 -11.82 32.46 13.47
CA PRO A 174 -12.84 32.44 12.43
C PRO A 174 -12.36 33.02 11.09
N ARG A 175 -11.53 34.06 11.15
CA ARG A 175 -10.93 34.71 9.97
C ARG A 175 -9.91 33.79 9.30
N ASP A 176 -9.06 33.13 10.07
CA ASP A 176 -8.04 32.23 9.53
C ASP A 176 -8.66 30.97 8.92
N LEU A 177 -9.71 30.42 9.54
CA LEU A 177 -10.49 29.33 8.97
C LEU A 177 -11.08 29.72 7.61
N ARG A 178 -11.57 30.95 7.48
CA ARG A 178 -12.05 31.48 6.19
C ARG A 178 -10.91 31.56 5.18
N GLU A 179 -9.87 32.30 5.51
CA GLU A 179 -8.72 32.53 4.62
C GLU A 179 -8.13 31.21 4.11
N ARG A 180 -7.82 30.27 5.00
CA ARG A 180 -7.18 29.00 4.62
C ARG A 180 -8.10 28.09 3.82
N SER A 181 -9.41 28.09 4.11
CA SER A 181 -10.38 27.28 3.34
C SER A 181 -10.65 27.82 1.94
N HIS A 182 -10.50 29.13 1.70
CA HIS A 182 -10.63 29.74 0.37
C HIS A 182 -9.33 29.72 -0.46
N HIS A 183 -8.19 29.53 0.19
CA HIS A 183 -6.88 29.54 -0.46
C HIS A 183 -6.07 28.26 -0.19
N PRO A 184 -6.61 27.04 -0.44
CA PRO A 184 -5.94 25.80 -0.08
C PRO A 184 -4.58 25.62 -0.77
N GLN A 185 -4.42 26.11 -2.01
CA GLN A 185 -3.16 26.03 -2.74
C GLN A 185 -2.04 26.80 -2.02
N LYS A 186 -2.36 27.97 -1.45
CA LYS A 186 -1.41 28.84 -0.73
C LYS A 186 -0.93 28.19 0.57
N TYR A 187 -1.79 27.45 1.26
CA TYR A 187 -1.52 26.97 2.62
C TYR A 187 -1.15 25.48 2.69
N PHE A 188 -1.60 24.67 1.74
CA PHE A 188 -1.46 23.21 1.78
C PHE A 188 -0.88 22.65 0.47
N GLY A 189 -0.61 23.49 -0.54
CA GLY A 189 -0.09 23.05 -1.83
C GLY A 189 -1.06 22.18 -2.63
N VAL A 190 -2.36 22.25 -2.33
CA VAL A 190 -3.41 21.50 -3.04
C VAL A 190 -4.47 22.43 -3.61
N ASP A 191 -4.87 22.14 -4.84
CA ASP A 191 -5.96 22.86 -5.50
C ASP A 191 -7.31 22.56 -4.86
N HIS A 192 -8.33 23.33 -5.23
CA HIS A 192 -9.72 22.93 -4.98
C HIS A 192 -10.06 21.70 -5.83
N THR A 193 -9.75 20.51 -5.32
CA THR A 193 -9.94 19.25 -6.05
C THR A 193 -11.33 18.66 -5.76
N PRO A 194 -12.00 18.06 -6.76
CA PRO A 194 -13.20 17.27 -6.53
C PRO A 194 -12.89 16.02 -5.68
N LEU A 195 -13.93 15.45 -5.05
CA LEU A 195 -13.82 14.21 -4.30
C LEU A 195 -13.31 13.08 -5.20
N SER A 196 -12.25 12.41 -4.79
CA SER A 196 -11.70 11.24 -5.48
C SER A 196 -11.36 10.14 -4.48
N TYR A 197 -11.62 8.89 -4.85
CA TYR A 197 -11.23 7.72 -4.05
C TYR A 197 -9.71 7.60 -3.91
N THR A 198 -8.96 8.16 -4.87
CA THR A 198 -7.49 8.18 -4.88
C THR A 198 -6.89 9.04 -3.77
N ASN A 199 -7.68 9.94 -3.17
CA ASN A 199 -7.22 10.85 -2.12
C ASN A 199 -7.06 10.15 -0.75
N GLY A 200 -7.39 8.85 -0.68
CA GLY A 200 -7.21 8.05 0.52
C GLY A 200 -8.39 8.12 1.50
N ARG A 201 -8.43 7.12 2.39
CA ARG A 201 -9.59 6.91 3.28
C ARG A 201 -9.73 8.00 4.35
N ILE A 202 -8.61 8.59 4.79
CA ILE A 202 -8.60 9.68 5.78
C ILE A 202 -9.26 10.92 5.20
N VAL A 203 -8.83 11.35 4.01
CA VAL A 203 -9.39 12.51 3.30
C VAL A 203 -10.88 12.29 2.98
N ALA A 204 -11.26 11.07 2.57
CA ALA A 204 -12.65 10.70 2.34
C ALA A 204 -13.51 10.83 3.61
N LYS A 205 -13.05 10.34 4.76
CA LYS A 205 -13.78 10.46 6.04
C LYS A 205 -13.91 11.91 6.50
N LEU A 206 -12.88 12.75 6.31
CA LEU A 206 -12.94 14.18 6.62
C LEU A 206 -13.94 14.93 5.73
N HIS A 207 -14.01 14.59 4.45
CA HIS A 207 -15.03 15.14 3.56
C HIS A 207 -16.45 14.68 3.90
N HIS A 208 -16.62 13.45 4.37
CA HIS A 208 -17.89 12.98 4.89
C HIS A 208 -18.35 13.81 6.10
N LEU A 209 -17.47 14.03 7.08
CA LEU A 209 -17.76 14.89 8.23
C LEU A 209 -18.04 16.34 7.82
N ARG A 210 -17.31 16.86 6.84
CA ARG A 210 -17.60 18.19 6.26
C ARG A 210 -19.02 18.23 5.70
N ALA A 211 -19.43 17.25 4.90
CA ALA A 211 -20.78 17.18 4.34
C ALA A 211 -21.82 17.08 5.46
N LYS A 212 -21.57 16.27 6.49
CA LYS A 212 -22.45 16.16 7.65
C LYS A 212 -22.60 17.48 8.42
N SER A 213 -21.51 18.19 8.66
CA SER A 213 -21.56 19.51 9.32
C SER A 213 -22.39 20.54 8.52
N ARG A 214 -22.34 20.48 7.18
CA ARG A 214 -23.17 21.32 6.30
C ARG A 214 -24.64 20.89 6.32
N GLU A 215 -24.91 19.59 6.46
CA GLU A 215 -26.28 19.12 6.68
C GLU A 215 -26.84 19.68 7.99
N VAL A 216 -26.08 19.63 9.08
CA VAL A 216 -26.47 20.25 10.37
C VAL A 216 -26.72 21.75 10.22
N GLU A 217 -25.87 22.47 9.47
CA GLU A 217 -26.07 23.89 9.13
C GLU A 217 -27.40 24.15 8.41
N LEU A 218 -27.81 23.27 7.49
CA LEU A 218 -29.10 23.40 6.80
C LEU A 218 -30.28 23.21 7.77
N TYR A 219 -30.19 22.26 8.71
CA TYR A 219 -31.21 22.11 9.74
C TYR A 219 -31.24 23.28 10.72
N ALA A 220 -30.10 23.89 11.03
CA ALA A 220 -30.04 25.12 11.82
C ALA A 220 -30.75 26.26 11.10
N ASN A 221 -30.47 26.46 9.80
CA ASN A 221 -31.17 27.46 8.99
C ASN A 221 -32.69 27.23 8.99
N ARG A 222 -33.15 25.99 8.80
CA ARG A 222 -34.59 25.67 8.87
C ARG A 222 -35.20 25.95 10.24
N ALA A 223 -34.41 25.87 11.30
CA ALA A 223 -34.87 26.07 12.67
C ALA A 223 -34.92 27.53 13.08
N PHE A 224 -34.02 28.36 12.57
CA PHE A 224 -33.79 29.70 13.10
C PHE A 224 -34.00 30.83 12.10
N THR A 225 -34.17 30.51 10.81
CA THR A 225 -34.45 31.48 9.74
C THR A 225 -35.93 31.45 9.38
N ASP A 226 -36.58 32.61 9.38
CA ASP A 226 -37.98 32.74 9.00
C ASP A 226 -38.18 32.79 7.47
N GLU A 227 -39.43 32.86 7.02
CA GLU A 227 -39.80 32.91 5.59
C GLU A 227 -39.30 34.18 4.88
N ALA A 228 -39.00 35.25 5.63
CA ALA A 228 -38.43 36.48 5.10
C ALA A 228 -36.88 36.43 5.03
N GLY A 229 -36.26 35.36 5.54
CA GLY A 229 -34.81 35.17 5.56
C GLY A 229 -34.12 35.78 6.78
N VAL A 230 -34.86 36.26 7.79
CA VAL A 230 -34.29 36.80 9.02
C VAL A 230 -33.93 35.65 9.96
N CYS A 231 -32.66 35.59 10.37
CA CYS A 231 -32.16 34.54 11.26
C CYS A 231 -32.07 35.03 12.72
N SER A 232 -32.70 34.29 13.63
CA SER A 232 -32.69 34.53 15.07
C SER A 232 -31.40 34.09 15.78
N ARG A 233 -30.66 33.12 15.21
CA ARG A 233 -29.44 32.53 15.77
C ARG A 233 -28.28 32.56 14.77
N THR A 234 -27.92 33.77 14.33
CA THR A 234 -26.81 33.99 13.39
C THR A 234 -25.47 33.50 13.93
N ASP A 235 -25.28 33.55 15.25
CA ASP A 235 -24.13 33.02 15.98
C ASP A 235 -23.91 31.52 15.73
N LEU A 236 -24.97 30.71 15.82
CA LEU A 236 -24.90 29.26 15.58
C LEU A 236 -24.63 28.94 14.12
N ILE A 237 -25.29 29.66 13.19
CA ILE A 237 -25.11 29.44 11.76
C ILE A 237 -23.69 29.80 11.33
N GLN A 238 -23.15 30.92 11.80
CA GLN A 238 -21.77 31.32 11.52
C GLN A 238 -20.77 30.29 12.08
N ALA A 239 -21.00 29.79 13.29
CA ALA A 239 -20.16 28.75 13.89
C ALA A 239 -20.17 27.45 13.07
N LEU A 240 -21.35 26.95 12.67
CA LEU A 240 -21.47 25.74 11.82
C LEU A 240 -20.83 25.94 10.44
N ASN A 241 -20.99 27.14 9.88
CA ASN A 241 -20.36 27.49 8.62
C ASN A 241 -18.83 27.45 8.71
N ARG A 242 -18.24 27.96 9.80
CA ARG A 242 -16.79 27.87 10.08
C ARG A 242 -16.34 26.45 10.43
N LEU A 243 -17.18 25.65 11.08
CA LEU A 243 -16.93 24.24 11.32
C LEU A 243 -16.77 23.46 10.01
N SER A 244 -17.59 23.76 8.99
CA SER A 244 -17.42 23.16 7.67
C SER A 244 -16.10 23.56 6.99
N SER A 245 -15.61 24.80 7.24
CA SER A 245 -14.28 25.25 6.81
C SER A 245 -13.17 24.49 7.53
N ALA A 246 -13.32 24.20 8.83
CA ALA A 246 -12.34 23.45 9.60
C ALA A 246 -12.13 22.04 9.02
N PHE A 247 -13.20 21.29 8.75
CA PHE A 247 -13.06 19.98 8.10
C PHE A 247 -12.43 20.04 6.71
N TYR A 248 -12.73 21.08 5.95
CA TYR A 248 -12.11 21.26 4.64
C TYR A 248 -10.60 21.49 4.77
N ILE A 249 -10.17 22.31 5.74
CA ILE A 249 -8.76 22.52 6.05
C ILE A 249 -8.08 21.22 6.44
N LEU A 250 -8.69 20.42 7.33
CA LEU A 250 -8.13 19.12 7.72
C LEU A 250 -7.99 18.17 6.54
N ALA A 251 -8.97 18.15 5.63
CA ALA A 251 -8.91 17.35 4.41
C ALA A 251 -7.77 17.81 3.49
N CYS A 252 -7.58 19.13 3.31
CA CYS A 252 -6.48 19.69 2.54
C CYS A 252 -5.11 19.42 3.18
N GLU A 253 -5.00 19.53 4.50
CA GLU A 253 -3.77 19.20 5.25
C GLU A 253 -3.39 17.73 5.08
N ALA A 254 -4.37 16.83 5.24
CA ALA A 254 -4.17 15.40 5.02
C ALA A 254 -3.77 15.08 3.57
N LEU A 255 -4.43 15.71 2.58
CA LEU A 255 -4.10 15.53 1.17
C LEU A 255 -2.72 16.09 0.82
N GLY A 256 -2.35 17.25 1.37
CA GLY A 256 -1.04 17.85 1.21
C GLY A 256 0.08 16.93 1.71
N ARG A 257 -0.10 16.33 2.91
CA ARG A 257 0.83 15.30 3.42
C ARG A 257 0.93 14.09 2.49
N ILE A 258 -0.20 13.57 2.00
CA ILE A 258 -0.21 12.42 1.07
C ILE A 258 0.53 12.76 -0.23
N ASN A 259 0.27 13.94 -0.80
CA ASN A 259 0.92 14.38 -2.03
C ASN A 259 2.42 14.60 -1.83
N GLN A 260 2.84 15.13 -0.67
CA GLN A 260 4.25 15.28 -0.30
C GLN A 260 4.92 13.92 -0.13
N ASP A 261 4.32 12.99 0.61
CA ASP A 261 4.84 11.63 0.78
C ASP A 261 4.94 10.88 -0.55
N GLN A 262 3.95 11.05 -1.44
CA GLN A 262 3.97 10.47 -2.78
C GLN A 262 5.02 11.13 -3.67
N ALA A 263 5.19 12.45 -3.60
CA ALA A 263 6.22 13.17 -4.33
C ALA A 263 7.61 12.80 -3.82
N GLU A 264 7.82 12.65 -2.51
CA GLU A 264 9.08 12.18 -1.92
C GLU A 264 9.35 10.72 -2.28
N LYS A 265 8.35 9.84 -2.25
CA LYS A 265 8.49 8.46 -2.73
C LYS A 265 8.77 8.42 -4.23
N ALA A 266 8.17 9.27 -5.03
CA ALA A 266 8.44 9.37 -6.46
C ALA A 266 9.84 9.94 -6.72
N VAL A 267 10.28 10.96 -5.99
CA VAL A 267 11.64 11.52 -6.06
C VAL A 267 12.67 10.50 -5.58
N ASN A 268 12.37 9.72 -4.54
CA ASN A 268 13.23 8.65 -4.06
C ASN A 268 13.23 7.44 -5.01
N ALA A 269 12.11 7.14 -5.67
CA ALA A 269 12.03 6.12 -6.72
C ALA A 269 12.79 6.56 -7.98
N VAL A 270 12.70 7.83 -8.38
CA VAL A 270 13.48 8.40 -9.49
C VAL A 270 14.95 8.52 -9.12
N LYS A 271 15.29 8.86 -7.86
CA LYS A 271 16.68 8.80 -7.36
C LYS A 271 17.18 7.36 -7.30
N ALA A 272 16.34 6.38 -6.95
CA ALA A 272 16.69 4.96 -6.99
C ALA A 272 16.91 4.49 -8.45
N GLU A 273 16.04 4.87 -9.39
CA GLU A 273 16.21 4.60 -10.82
C GLU A 273 17.42 5.32 -11.44
N GLN A 274 17.78 6.51 -10.94
CA GLN A 274 18.98 7.24 -11.37
C GLN A 274 20.26 6.73 -10.70
N LEU A 275 20.19 6.21 -9.47
CA LEU A 275 21.28 5.51 -8.78
C LEU A 275 21.55 4.12 -9.42
N GLU A 276 20.52 3.43 -9.91
CA GLU A 276 20.71 2.19 -10.68
C GLU A 276 21.37 2.40 -12.05
N LYS A 277 21.19 3.58 -12.68
CA LYS A 277 21.82 3.89 -13.97
C LYS A 277 23.27 4.37 -13.88
N HIS A 278 23.86 4.49 -12.69
CA HIS A 278 25.30 4.69 -12.50
C HIS A 278 25.89 3.72 -11.46
N GLY A 279 25.68 2.41 -11.69
CA GLY A 279 26.62 1.37 -11.30
C GLY A 279 26.52 0.82 -9.88
N GLN A 280 25.52 -0.01 -9.62
CA GLN A 280 25.78 -1.27 -8.92
C GLN A 280 25.55 -2.41 -9.90
N THR A 281 26.63 -2.92 -10.49
CA THR A 281 26.59 -4.24 -11.11
C THR A 281 26.08 -5.19 -10.02
N GLU A 282 24.97 -5.90 -10.26
CA GLU A 282 24.57 -7.00 -9.37
C GLU A 282 25.81 -7.85 -9.08
N LYS A 283 26.10 -8.12 -7.81
CA LYS A 283 27.26 -8.91 -7.39
C LYS A 283 27.02 -10.38 -7.77
N LYS A 284 27.22 -10.68 -9.06
CA LYS A 284 27.00 -11.99 -9.67
C LYS A 284 28.21 -12.88 -9.47
N VAL A 285 27.94 -14.13 -9.11
CA VAL A 285 28.93 -15.20 -8.99
C VAL A 285 28.48 -16.39 -9.84
N PRO A 286 29.35 -16.96 -10.70
CA PRO A 286 29.05 -18.21 -11.39
C PRO A 286 28.98 -19.36 -10.40
N ILE A 287 28.18 -20.38 -10.72
CA ILE A 287 27.97 -21.55 -9.84
C ILE A 287 28.77 -22.72 -10.40
N GLY A 288 29.70 -23.24 -9.59
CA GLY A 288 30.39 -24.49 -9.81
C GLY A 288 29.71 -25.61 -9.02
N THR A 289 29.39 -26.71 -9.70
CA THR A 289 28.79 -27.89 -9.07
C THR A 289 29.83 -28.99 -8.90
N SER A 290 29.99 -29.43 -7.66
CA SER A 290 30.97 -30.43 -7.26
C SER A 290 30.30 -31.78 -7.10
N ASN A 291 30.59 -32.70 -8.03
CA ASN A 291 30.28 -34.11 -7.83
C ASN A 291 31.28 -34.72 -6.83
N ARG A 292 30.96 -35.90 -6.30
CA ARG A 292 31.83 -36.65 -5.40
C ARG A 292 33.24 -36.80 -5.96
N HIS A 293 34.24 -36.51 -5.14
CA HIS A 293 35.63 -36.56 -5.56
C HIS A 293 36.58 -36.73 -4.38
N LEU A 294 37.84 -36.99 -4.72
CA LEU A 294 38.92 -37.22 -3.75
C LEU A 294 40.13 -36.35 -4.08
N HIS A 295 40.70 -35.72 -3.06
CA HIS A 295 42.06 -35.20 -3.08
C HIS A 295 42.98 -36.18 -2.36
N LEU A 296 44.17 -36.46 -2.92
CA LEU A 296 45.11 -37.44 -2.38
C LEU A 296 46.36 -36.79 -1.79
N SER A 297 46.88 -37.42 -0.73
CA SER A 297 48.26 -37.21 -0.29
C SER A 297 49.25 -37.89 -1.24
N GLN A 298 50.51 -37.43 -1.24
CA GLN A 298 51.55 -38.07 -2.05
C GLN A 298 51.77 -39.54 -1.66
N ASN A 299 51.63 -39.88 -0.37
CA ASN A 299 51.82 -41.25 0.13
C ASN A 299 50.68 -42.17 -0.32
N ASP A 300 49.44 -41.66 -0.26
CA ASP A 300 48.27 -42.45 -0.64
C ASP A 300 48.19 -42.61 -2.16
N LEU A 301 48.62 -41.59 -2.92
CA LEU A 301 48.79 -41.71 -4.38
C LEU A 301 49.71 -42.88 -4.74
N LYS A 302 50.88 -42.97 -4.08
CA LYS A 302 51.83 -44.08 -4.29
C LYS A 302 51.22 -45.44 -3.95
N THR A 303 50.48 -45.52 -2.85
CA THR A 303 49.88 -46.77 -2.40
C THR A 303 48.76 -47.24 -3.34
N LEU A 304 47.94 -46.31 -3.83
CA LEU A 304 46.77 -46.62 -4.65
C LEU A 304 47.12 -46.85 -6.12
N PHE A 305 48.13 -46.16 -6.64
CA PHE A 305 48.47 -46.14 -8.08
C PHE A 305 49.89 -46.60 -8.42
N GLY A 306 50.75 -46.83 -7.42
CA GLY A 306 52.12 -47.31 -7.60
C GLY A 306 53.17 -46.24 -7.34
N GLU A 307 54.38 -46.69 -7.01
CA GLU A 307 55.50 -45.80 -6.73
C GLU A 307 55.95 -45.05 -7.98
N GLY A 308 56.13 -43.73 -7.86
CA GLY A 308 56.50 -42.85 -8.97
C GLY A 308 55.33 -42.42 -9.87
N HIS A 309 54.09 -42.83 -9.59
CA HIS A 309 52.93 -42.39 -10.35
C HIS A 309 52.64 -40.89 -10.13
N GLU A 310 52.37 -40.18 -11.22
CA GLU A 310 51.91 -38.79 -11.22
C GLU A 310 50.48 -38.72 -11.76
N LEU A 311 49.65 -37.86 -11.17
CA LEU A 311 48.26 -37.69 -11.61
C LEU A 311 48.22 -37.17 -13.05
N THR A 312 47.42 -37.80 -13.89
CA THR A 312 47.31 -37.43 -15.31
C THR A 312 46.20 -36.41 -15.50
N PRO A 313 46.47 -35.14 -15.88
CA PRO A 313 45.42 -34.15 -16.05
C PRO A 313 44.46 -34.52 -17.20
N GLN A 314 43.16 -34.64 -16.91
CA GLN A 314 42.13 -34.89 -17.91
C GLN A 314 41.39 -33.59 -18.29
N LYS A 315 41.01 -32.80 -17.30
CA LYS A 315 40.24 -31.56 -17.49
C LYS A 315 40.63 -30.52 -16.45
N ALA A 316 41.00 -29.32 -16.89
CA ALA A 316 41.21 -28.18 -16.00
C ALA A 316 39.89 -27.81 -15.29
N LEU A 317 39.98 -27.48 -14.01
CA LEU A 317 38.86 -26.93 -13.25
C LEU A 317 38.89 -25.40 -13.32
N SER A 318 37.81 -24.78 -12.85
CA SER A 318 37.66 -23.33 -12.75
C SER A 318 38.73 -22.68 -11.87
N GLN A 319 39.11 -23.32 -10.76
CA GLN A 319 40.14 -22.79 -9.89
C GLN A 319 41.54 -23.00 -10.51
N PRO A 320 42.36 -21.95 -10.64
CA PRO A 320 43.69 -22.02 -11.25
C PRO A 320 44.56 -23.15 -10.69
N GLY A 321 45.14 -23.94 -11.60
CA GLY A 321 46.02 -25.06 -11.26
C GLY A 321 45.33 -26.32 -10.73
N GLN A 322 44.01 -26.29 -10.47
CA GLN A 322 43.25 -27.50 -10.12
C GLN A 322 42.78 -28.23 -11.37
N PHE A 323 42.76 -29.56 -11.32
CA PHE A 323 42.31 -30.39 -12.46
C PHE A 323 41.63 -31.67 -12.00
N ALA A 324 40.68 -32.15 -12.79
CA ALA A 324 40.20 -33.52 -12.72
C ALA A 324 41.21 -34.43 -13.41
N ALA A 325 41.70 -35.44 -12.69
CA ALA A 325 42.67 -36.39 -13.19
C ALA A 325 41.96 -37.56 -13.91
N THR A 326 42.65 -38.31 -14.78
CA THR A 326 42.06 -39.49 -15.44
C THR A 326 41.76 -40.61 -14.43
N GLU A 327 42.52 -40.61 -13.33
CA GLU A 327 42.42 -41.55 -12.24
C GLU A 327 41.07 -41.49 -11.52
N THR A 328 40.59 -42.68 -11.16
CA THR A 328 39.43 -42.86 -10.30
C THR A 328 39.70 -43.96 -9.28
N VAL A 329 38.96 -43.92 -8.18
CA VAL A 329 39.06 -44.89 -7.08
C VAL A 329 37.68 -45.42 -6.72
N THR A 330 37.64 -46.49 -5.93
CA THR A 330 36.44 -46.97 -5.26
C THR A 330 36.48 -46.60 -3.79
N LEU A 331 35.42 -45.97 -3.29
CA LEU A 331 35.24 -45.68 -1.87
C LEU A 331 34.34 -46.75 -1.26
N VAL A 332 34.79 -47.36 -0.16
CA VAL A 332 34.08 -48.43 0.55
C VAL A 332 33.80 -47.98 1.98
N GLY A 333 32.52 -47.95 2.33
CA GLY A 333 32.03 -47.70 3.68
C GLY A 333 31.34 -48.94 4.27
N PRO A 334 30.86 -48.85 5.52
CA PRO A 334 30.28 -50.00 6.23
C PRO A 334 29.08 -50.67 5.54
N LYS A 335 28.31 -49.91 4.76
CA LYS A 335 27.07 -50.38 4.12
C LYS A 335 27.24 -50.72 2.64
N GLY A 336 28.23 -50.14 1.96
CA GLY A 336 28.38 -50.30 0.52
C GLY A 336 29.55 -49.53 -0.05
N GLN A 337 29.62 -49.48 -1.38
CA GLN A 337 30.71 -48.85 -2.11
C GLN A 337 30.21 -47.90 -3.20
N ILE A 338 31.07 -46.96 -3.58
CA ILE A 338 30.91 -46.08 -4.74
C ILE A 338 32.16 -46.18 -5.60
N GLU A 339 31.97 -46.67 -6.82
CA GLU A 339 33.03 -46.83 -7.82
C GLU A 339 33.21 -45.57 -8.67
N ASN A 340 34.32 -45.49 -9.38
CA ASN A 340 34.63 -44.43 -10.34
C ASN A 340 34.61 -43.02 -9.72
N VAL A 341 35.02 -42.89 -8.46
CA VAL A 341 35.15 -41.59 -7.79
C VAL A 341 36.36 -40.86 -8.33
N ARG A 342 36.16 -39.65 -8.84
CA ARG A 342 37.19 -38.85 -9.51
C ARG A 342 38.25 -38.36 -8.54
N VAL A 343 39.53 -38.47 -8.93
CA VAL A 343 40.63 -37.82 -8.22
C VAL A 343 40.85 -36.41 -8.77
N LEU A 344 40.98 -35.42 -7.88
CA LEU A 344 41.32 -34.05 -8.22
C LEU A 344 42.77 -33.73 -7.82
N GLY A 345 43.52 -33.20 -8.78
CA GLY A 345 44.89 -32.75 -8.61
C GLY A 345 45.03 -31.23 -8.44
N PRO A 346 46.20 -30.76 -7.98
CA PRO A 346 47.37 -31.57 -7.62
C PRO A 346 47.20 -32.29 -6.28
N VAL A 347 48.17 -33.16 -5.93
CA VAL A 347 48.22 -33.79 -4.61
C VAL A 347 48.25 -32.74 -3.50
N ARG A 348 47.62 -33.06 -2.37
CA ARG A 348 47.56 -32.21 -1.19
C ARG A 348 48.37 -32.81 -0.04
N LYS A 349 48.46 -32.10 1.08
CA LYS A 349 49.15 -32.59 2.29
C LYS A 349 48.46 -33.82 2.89
N SER A 350 47.13 -33.86 2.81
CA SER A 350 46.30 -34.90 3.40
C SER A 350 45.21 -35.33 2.42
N THR A 351 44.84 -36.60 2.49
CA THR A 351 43.74 -37.16 1.69
C THR A 351 42.39 -36.68 2.20
N GLN A 352 41.49 -36.29 1.31
CA GLN A 352 40.17 -35.74 1.63
C GLN A 352 39.14 -36.20 0.60
N ALA A 353 38.04 -36.80 1.08
CA ALA A 353 36.89 -37.20 0.27
C ALA A 353 35.74 -36.21 0.48
N GLU A 354 35.31 -35.56 -0.59
CA GLU A 354 34.16 -34.65 -0.59
C GLU A 354 32.97 -35.37 -1.23
N LEU A 355 31.93 -35.61 -0.44
CA LEU A 355 30.76 -36.43 -0.80
C LEU A 355 29.46 -35.65 -0.56
N SER A 356 28.37 -36.01 -1.24
CA SER A 356 27.06 -35.47 -0.88
C SER A 356 26.46 -36.24 0.31
N VAL A 357 25.43 -35.65 0.95
CA VAL A 357 24.69 -36.34 2.02
C VAL A 357 24.12 -37.67 1.52
N THR A 358 23.62 -37.69 0.28
CA THR A 358 23.11 -38.89 -0.37
C THR A 358 24.18 -39.99 -0.50
N ASP A 359 25.41 -39.62 -0.83
CA ASP A 359 26.53 -40.57 -0.93
C ASP A 359 26.89 -41.16 0.43
N CYS A 360 26.90 -40.34 1.49
CA CYS A 360 27.15 -40.80 2.85
C CYS A 360 26.14 -41.89 3.27
N PHE A 361 24.85 -41.74 2.93
CA PHE A 361 23.84 -42.75 3.21
C PHE A 361 24.05 -44.06 2.45
N LYS A 362 24.57 -44.00 1.22
CA LYS A 362 24.91 -45.18 0.43
C LYS A 362 26.09 -45.95 1.02
N LEU A 363 27.13 -45.23 1.46
CA LEU A 363 28.32 -45.80 2.09
C LEU A 363 28.05 -46.27 3.53
N GLY A 364 27.01 -45.77 4.19
CA GLY A 364 26.75 -46.04 5.60
C GLY A 364 27.66 -45.25 6.53
N ILE A 365 28.07 -44.06 6.10
CA ILE A 365 28.93 -43.15 6.85
C ILE A 365 28.05 -42.00 7.36
N LYS A 366 28.30 -41.55 8.60
CA LYS A 366 27.60 -40.39 9.15
C LYS A 366 28.01 -39.12 8.37
N PRO A 367 27.08 -38.38 7.76
CA PRO A 367 27.43 -37.14 7.07
C PRO A 367 27.89 -36.08 8.08
N VAL A 368 29.01 -35.42 7.78
CA VAL A 368 29.56 -34.31 8.57
C VAL A 368 29.90 -33.17 7.60
N ILE A 369 29.19 -32.04 7.75
CA ILE A 369 29.41 -30.84 6.93
C ILE A 369 30.64 -30.11 7.45
N ARG A 370 31.60 -29.80 6.58
CA ARG A 370 32.85 -29.09 6.92
C ARG A 370 33.35 -28.19 5.80
N ASP A 371 34.10 -27.17 6.18
CA ASP A 371 34.90 -26.42 5.23
C ASP A 371 36.14 -27.25 4.83
N SER A 372 36.53 -27.20 3.56
CA SER A 372 37.65 -27.97 3.01
C SER A 372 38.94 -27.70 3.79
N GLY A 373 39.58 -28.76 4.30
CA GLY A 373 40.76 -28.71 5.18
C GLY A 373 40.48 -28.93 6.68
N GLN A 374 39.22 -28.90 7.12
CA GLN A 374 38.86 -29.16 8.52
C GLN A 374 38.62 -30.66 8.78
N HIS A 375 39.71 -31.42 8.91
CA HIS A 375 39.67 -32.90 8.98
C HIS A 375 39.27 -33.44 10.37
N GLU A 376 39.47 -32.68 11.43
CA GLU A 376 39.29 -33.17 12.82
C GLU A 376 37.85 -33.60 13.12
N GLY A 377 37.61 -34.81 13.59
CA GLY A 377 36.25 -35.30 13.90
C GLY A 377 35.40 -35.62 12.66
N THR A 378 36.02 -35.73 11.49
CA THR A 378 35.38 -36.32 10.30
C THR A 378 35.58 -37.83 10.28
N PRO A 379 34.63 -38.59 9.71
CA PRO A 379 34.78 -40.04 9.57
C PRO A 379 35.88 -40.42 8.56
N GLY A 380 36.29 -41.67 8.66
CA GLY A 380 37.15 -42.36 7.71
C GLY A 380 36.40 -43.28 6.76
N LEU A 381 37.12 -43.89 5.81
CA LEU A 381 36.64 -44.96 4.92
C LEU A 381 37.82 -45.71 4.29
N GLN A 382 37.53 -46.80 3.57
CA GLN A 382 38.54 -47.50 2.76
C GLN A 382 38.49 -47.00 1.31
N ILE A 383 39.66 -46.69 0.75
CA ILE A 383 39.87 -46.24 -0.63
C ILE A 383 40.60 -47.35 -1.36
N ILE A 384 40.07 -47.78 -2.50
CA ILE A 384 40.65 -48.85 -3.34
C ILE A 384 41.05 -48.26 -4.69
N GLY A 385 42.34 -48.37 -5.01
CA GLY A 385 42.93 -48.01 -6.30
C GLY A 385 43.39 -49.25 -7.05
N PRO A 386 43.95 -49.09 -8.27
CA PRO A 386 44.38 -50.21 -9.11
C PRO A 386 45.55 -51.01 -8.54
N GLN A 387 46.42 -50.41 -7.72
CA GLN A 387 47.64 -51.05 -7.19
C GLN A 387 47.56 -51.37 -5.69
N GLY A 388 46.50 -50.93 -4.99
CA GLY A 388 46.38 -51.12 -3.55
C GLY A 388 45.16 -50.47 -2.93
N SER A 389 45.10 -50.50 -1.60
CA SER A 389 44.03 -49.87 -0.83
C SER A 389 44.59 -49.15 0.39
N VAL A 390 43.94 -48.05 0.78
CA VAL A 390 44.27 -47.25 1.95
C VAL A 390 43.03 -47.11 2.82
N ALA A 391 43.16 -47.35 4.13
CA ALA A 391 42.13 -46.98 5.10
C ALA A 391 42.51 -45.63 5.73
N ILE A 392 41.65 -44.63 5.57
CA ILE A 392 41.80 -43.35 6.25
C ILE A 392 40.92 -43.34 7.51
N GLU A 393 41.43 -42.81 8.62
CA GLU A 393 40.66 -42.69 9.87
C GLU A 393 39.80 -41.42 9.93
N ALA A 394 40.22 -40.38 9.20
CA ALA A 394 39.53 -39.11 9.04
C ALA A 394 39.77 -38.54 7.64
N GLY A 395 38.91 -37.63 7.19
CA GLY A 395 39.03 -36.93 5.91
C GLY A 395 37.80 -37.03 5.01
N VAL A 396 36.73 -37.72 5.43
CA VAL A 396 35.47 -37.83 4.66
C VAL A 396 34.47 -36.77 5.14
N MET A 397 34.02 -35.91 4.24
CA MET A 397 33.13 -34.80 4.60
C MET A 397 32.10 -34.50 3.51
N VAL A 398 31.03 -33.84 3.93
CA VAL A 398 30.13 -33.11 3.04
C VAL A 398 30.66 -31.69 2.92
N ALA A 399 30.99 -31.26 1.70
CA ALA A 399 31.61 -29.96 1.48
C ALA A 399 30.61 -28.85 1.84
N SER A 400 30.96 -27.98 2.78
CA SER A 400 30.18 -26.77 3.08
C SER A 400 30.27 -25.81 1.89
N ARG A 401 29.13 -25.25 1.48
CA ARG A 401 29.05 -24.22 0.43
C ARG A 401 29.93 -23.01 0.74
N HIS A 402 30.61 -22.53 -0.29
CA HIS A 402 31.53 -21.40 -0.17
C HIS A 402 31.72 -20.68 -1.51
N ILE A 403 32.13 -19.42 -1.46
CA ILE A 403 32.53 -18.64 -2.61
C ILE A 403 34.05 -18.43 -2.55
N HIS A 404 34.74 -18.85 -3.60
CA HIS A 404 36.10 -18.40 -3.87
C HIS A 404 36.04 -17.00 -4.50
N LEU A 405 36.84 -16.06 -4.01
CA LEU A 405 37.02 -14.72 -4.56
C LEU A 405 38.50 -14.43 -4.76
N HIS A 406 38.84 -13.77 -5.88
CA HIS A 406 40.14 -13.13 -5.99
C HIS A 406 40.20 -11.94 -5.02
N THR A 407 41.40 -11.53 -4.58
CA THR A 407 41.60 -10.36 -3.69
C THR A 407 40.95 -9.09 -4.24
N ASN A 408 40.98 -8.91 -5.57
CA ASN A 408 40.31 -7.81 -6.27
C ASN A 408 38.77 -7.89 -6.17
N ASP A 409 38.18 -9.07 -6.36
CA ASP A 409 36.73 -9.27 -6.23
C ASP A 409 36.27 -9.03 -4.78
N ALA A 410 37.02 -9.55 -3.80
CA ALA A 410 36.73 -9.34 -2.39
C ALA A 410 36.76 -7.85 -2.03
N LYS A 411 37.75 -7.11 -2.53
CA LYS A 411 37.83 -5.65 -2.37
C LYS A 411 36.66 -4.92 -3.05
N GLU A 412 36.31 -5.30 -4.27
CA GLU A 412 35.16 -4.75 -5.01
C GLU A 412 33.86 -4.98 -4.24
N TRP A 413 33.71 -6.17 -3.64
CA TRP A 413 32.50 -6.55 -2.93
C TRP A 413 32.50 -6.13 -1.46
N SER A 414 33.60 -5.53 -0.97
CA SER A 414 33.81 -5.17 0.43
C SER A 414 33.66 -6.36 1.39
N LEU A 415 34.14 -7.54 0.96
CA LEU A 415 34.14 -8.78 1.73
C LEU A 415 35.56 -9.19 2.13
N LYS A 416 35.67 -10.02 3.16
CA LYS A 416 36.94 -10.52 3.73
C LYS A 416 36.91 -12.05 3.83
N GLU A 417 38.10 -12.64 3.97
CA GLU A 417 38.27 -14.05 4.32
C GLU A 417 37.47 -14.38 5.59
N GLY A 418 36.66 -15.43 5.54
CA GLY A 418 35.89 -15.90 6.68
C GLY A 418 34.50 -15.27 6.83
N ASP A 419 34.15 -14.26 6.02
CA ASP A 419 32.80 -13.69 6.05
C ASP A 419 31.75 -14.74 5.67
N ARG A 420 30.55 -14.63 6.26
CA ARG A 420 29.39 -15.48 5.93
C ARG A 420 28.30 -14.62 5.32
N VAL A 421 27.85 -14.99 4.13
CA VAL A 421 26.93 -14.18 3.31
C VAL A 421 25.68 -14.96 2.93
N ARG A 422 24.67 -14.24 2.45
CA ARG A 422 23.49 -14.82 1.81
C ARG A 422 23.61 -14.70 0.30
N VAL A 423 23.28 -15.78 -0.39
CA VAL A 423 23.33 -15.84 -1.86
C VAL A 423 21.99 -16.29 -2.39
N LYS A 424 21.37 -15.48 -3.24
CA LYS A 424 20.17 -15.88 -3.98
C LYS A 424 20.62 -16.61 -5.24
N LEU A 425 20.24 -17.87 -5.36
CA LEU A 425 20.40 -18.61 -6.61
C LEU A 425 19.27 -18.21 -7.55
N GLN A 426 19.64 -17.66 -8.71
CA GLN A 426 18.72 -17.38 -9.79
C GLN A 426 18.76 -18.54 -10.79
N GLY A 427 17.59 -19.08 -11.12
CA GLY A 427 17.41 -20.26 -11.96
C GLY A 427 15.94 -20.70 -11.94
N GLN A 428 15.67 -21.92 -12.39
CA GLN A 428 14.29 -22.43 -12.50
C GLN A 428 13.66 -22.72 -11.14
N ARG A 429 14.47 -23.07 -10.13
CA ARG A 429 14.02 -23.29 -8.75
C ARG A 429 14.80 -22.37 -7.80
N PRO A 430 14.43 -21.08 -7.72
CA PRO A 430 15.18 -20.09 -6.97
C PRO A 430 15.18 -20.42 -5.49
N MET A 431 16.34 -20.25 -4.85
CA MET A 431 16.52 -20.45 -3.42
C MET A 431 17.48 -19.42 -2.85
N VAL A 432 17.39 -19.17 -1.54
CA VAL A 432 18.39 -18.39 -0.81
C VAL A 432 19.23 -19.35 0.00
N LEU A 433 20.53 -19.32 -0.23
CA LEU A 433 21.52 -19.99 0.58
C LEU A 433 21.99 -19.02 1.66
N GLU A 434 21.84 -19.40 2.91
CA GLU A 434 22.38 -18.65 4.04
C GLU A 434 23.77 -19.16 4.43
N ASP A 435 24.50 -18.42 5.25
CA ASP A 435 25.76 -18.89 5.85
C ASP A 435 26.81 -19.40 4.83
N VAL A 436 26.89 -18.75 3.66
CA VAL A 436 27.88 -19.11 2.62
C VAL A 436 29.23 -18.51 2.96
N LEU A 437 30.27 -19.34 3.11
CA LEU A 437 31.62 -18.88 3.47
C LEU A 437 32.30 -18.14 2.31
N ILE A 438 32.93 -17.00 2.60
CA ILE A 438 33.83 -16.30 1.67
C ILE A 438 35.27 -16.75 1.90
N ARG A 439 35.91 -17.19 0.82
CA ARG A 439 37.33 -17.55 0.78
C ARG A 439 38.05 -16.66 -0.23
N VAL A 440 39.10 -15.97 0.20
CA VAL A 440 39.83 -14.95 -0.54
C VAL A 440 41.28 -15.38 -0.73
N SER A 441 41.72 -15.42 -1.98
CA SER A 441 43.12 -15.68 -2.35
C SER A 441 43.42 -15.02 -3.69
N ASP A 442 44.67 -14.64 -3.93
CA ASP A 442 45.10 -14.16 -5.26
C ASP A 442 45.19 -15.30 -6.30
N GLN A 443 45.09 -16.56 -5.86
CA GLN A 443 45.04 -17.74 -6.72
C GLN A 443 43.62 -18.22 -7.02
N TYR A 444 42.59 -17.54 -6.49
CA TYR A 444 41.20 -17.95 -6.69
C TYR A 444 40.55 -17.26 -7.88
N GLN A 445 39.67 -18.01 -8.53
CA GLN A 445 38.74 -17.48 -9.51
C GLN A 445 37.35 -17.39 -8.89
N LYS A 446 36.65 -16.27 -9.10
CA LYS A 446 35.31 -16.00 -8.56
C LYS A 446 34.32 -17.11 -8.92
N GLU A 447 33.87 -17.89 -7.93
CA GLU A 447 32.91 -18.99 -8.15
C GLU A 447 32.28 -19.46 -6.82
N LEU A 448 30.97 -19.74 -6.85
CA LEU A 448 30.22 -20.36 -5.77
C LEU A 448 30.26 -21.88 -5.94
N HIS A 449 30.77 -22.60 -4.95
CA HIS A 449 30.85 -24.06 -4.97
C HIS A 449 29.69 -24.66 -4.18
N LEU A 450 28.90 -25.48 -4.85
CA LEU A 450 27.80 -26.26 -4.27
C LEU A 450 28.03 -27.75 -4.52
N ASP A 451 27.62 -28.60 -3.59
CA ASP A 451 27.58 -30.03 -3.85
C ASP A 451 26.42 -30.40 -4.79
N LEU A 452 26.39 -31.66 -5.23
CA LEU A 452 25.39 -32.13 -6.17
C LEU A 452 23.97 -32.16 -5.58
N ASP A 453 23.81 -32.38 -4.28
CA ASP A 453 22.49 -32.41 -3.63
C ASP A 453 21.91 -30.98 -3.56
N GLU A 454 22.74 -29.99 -3.19
CA GLU A 454 22.38 -28.56 -3.20
C GLU A 454 22.05 -28.07 -4.62
N ALA A 455 22.90 -28.39 -5.59
CA ALA A 455 22.70 -28.00 -6.99
C ALA A 455 21.41 -28.59 -7.58
N ASN A 456 21.13 -29.87 -7.30
CA ASN A 456 19.90 -30.52 -7.74
C ASN A 456 18.66 -29.94 -7.04
N ALA A 457 18.76 -29.59 -5.75
CA ALA A 457 17.69 -28.97 -5.01
C ALA A 457 17.26 -27.62 -5.62
N ALA A 458 18.22 -26.85 -6.14
CA ALA A 458 18.00 -25.56 -6.80
C ALA A 458 17.76 -25.66 -8.33
N PHE A 459 17.82 -26.86 -8.91
CA PHE A 459 17.75 -27.08 -10.35
C PHE A 459 18.77 -26.23 -11.13
N ILE A 460 20.04 -26.27 -10.71
CA ILE A 460 21.12 -25.49 -11.33
C ILE A 460 21.40 -26.00 -12.75
N ASP A 461 21.38 -25.06 -13.70
CA ASP A 461 21.75 -25.25 -15.10
C ASP A 461 22.81 -24.21 -15.53
N PRO A 462 23.38 -24.28 -16.76
CA PRO A 462 24.40 -23.33 -17.20
C PRO A 462 23.96 -21.85 -17.28
N GLN A 463 22.65 -21.56 -17.20
CA GLN A 463 22.13 -20.18 -17.17
C GLN A 463 21.96 -19.66 -15.74
N SER A 464 22.03 -20.56 -14.76
CA SER A 464 21.88 -20.24 -13.35
C SER A 464 23.09 -19.48 -12.82
N HIS A 465 22.84 -18.51 -11.94
CA HIS A 465 23.90 -17.73 -11.31
C HIS A 465 23.53 -17.34 -9.88
N GLY A 466 24.54 -17.16 -9.04
CA GLY A 466 24.37 -16.63 -7.69
C GLY A 466 24.39 -15.12 -7.71
N VAL A 467 23.53 -14.50 -6.92
CA VAL A 467 23.55 -13.05 -6.64
C VAL A 467 23.73 -12.87 -5.15
N LEU A 468 24.81 -12.17 -4.77
CA LEU A 468 25.05 -11.81 -3.38
C LEU A 468 23.92 -10.89 -2.90
N MET A 469 23.29 -11.23 -1.80
CA MET A 469 22.30 -10.37 -1.16
C MET A 469 23.00 -9.37 -0.24
N GLU A 470 22.44 -8.17 -0.08
CA GLU A 470 22.97 -7.20 0.88
C GLU A 470 22.99 -7.83 2.30
N VAL A 471 24.16 -7.74 2.93
CA VAL A 471 24.46 -8.30 4.26
C VAL A 471 23.83 -7.43 5.32
#